data_AF-W4HN65-F1
#
_entry.id   AF-W4HN65-F1
#
_cell.length_a   1.000
_cell.length_b   1.000
_cell.length_c   1.000
_cell.angle_alpha   90.00
_cell.angle_beta   90.00
_cell.angle_gamma   90.00
#
_symmetry.space_group_name_H-M   'P 1'
#
loop_
_entity.id
_entity.type
_entity.pdbx_description
1 polymer ?
#
loop_
_entity_poly.entity_id
_entity_poly.type
_entity_poly.pdbx_seq_one_letter_code
_entity_poly.pdbx_strand_id
1 'polypeptide(L)'
;MGSRRYHRVVFESSTMLSDSSIENLDILREAMRANDRDGIASVMIKAGPRFVQMIEGPAQPVQAAYARIREDRRHFRVETLIDMPIVSPSLQECRCSACRCRRVPKRMGSRSCRTYCARTPS
;
A
#
# COMPACT_ATOMS: atom_id res chain seq x y z
N MET A 1 -18.12 22.09 -1.82
CA MET A 1 -17.85 20.73 -1.28
C MET A 1 -16.93 20.02 -2.26
N GLY A 2 -15.63 20.01 -2.00
CA GLY A 2 -14.65 19.42 -2.92
C GLY A 2 -14.78 17.90 -2.93
N SER A 3 -15.13 17.31 -4.07
CA SER A 3 -15.03 15.88 -4.31
C SER A 3 -13.64 15.43 -3.88
N ARG A 4 -13.55 14.49 -2.93
CA ARG A 4 -12.27 13.99 -2.43
C ARG A 4 -11.60 13.24 -3.59
N ARG A 5 -10.75 13.94 -4.34
CA ARG A 5 -10.07 13.38 -5.50
C ARG A 5 -8.97 12.45 -5.00
N TYR A 6 -9.19 11.15 -5.21
CA TYR A 6 -8.18 10.14 -4.97
C TYR A 6 -7.27 10.02 -6.20
N HIS A 7 -6.07 9.53 -5.97
CA HIS A 7 -5.07 9.36 -7.00
C HIS A 7 -4.34 8.05 -6.78
N ARG A 8 -3.95 7.41 -7.89
CA ARG A 8 -3.17 6.18 -7.94
C ARG A 8 -1.87 6.46 -8.67
N VAL A 9 -0.79 5.95 -8.11
CA VAL A 9 0.47 5.82 -8.83
C VAL A 9 0.95 4.38 -8.73
N VAL A 10 1.26 3.76 -9.86
CA VAL A 10 1.99 2.49 -9.96
C VAL A 10 3.31 2.78 -10.62
N PHE A 11 4.39 2.33 -10.00
CA PHE A 11 5.73 2.53 -10.54
C PHE A 11 6.59 1.31 -10.26
N GLU A 12 7.59 1.13 -11.10
CA GLU A 12 8.66 0.20 -10.84
C GLU A 12 9.97 0.92 -10.57
N SER A 13 10.88 0.25 -9.86
CA SER A 13 12.23 0.75 -9.58
C SER A 13 13.19 -0.42 -9.42
N SER A 14 14.49 -0.15 -9.52
CA SER A 14 15.56 -1.13 -9.34
C SER A 14 16.41 -0.81 -8.11
N THR A 15 16.95 -1.82 -7.45
CA THR A 15 17.95 -1.66 -6.38
C THR A 15 19.17 -2.56 -6.60
N MET A 16 20.32 -2.15 -6.06
CA MET A 16 21.52 -2.98 -5.99
C MET A 16 21.54 -3.83 -4.70
N LEU A 17 20.58 -3.64 -3.80
CA LEU A 17 20.49 -4.37 -2.53
C LEU A 17 20.04 -5.82 -2.76
N SER A 18 20.81 -6.76 -2.23
CA SER A 18 20.49 -8.19 -2.32
C SER A 18 19.19 -8.53 -1.58
N ASP A 19 18.50 -9.60 -1.97
CA ASP A 19 17.22 -9.99 -1.35
C ASP A 19 17.29 -10.24 0.15
N SER A 20 18.46 -10.58 0.68
CA SER A 20 18.71 -10.80 2.11
C SER A 20 19.06 -9.54 2.90
N SER A 21 19.23 -8.37 2.26
CA SER A 21 19.61 -7.14 2.97
C SER A 21 18.46 -6.62 3.84
N ILE A 22 18.73 -6.43 5.13
CA ILE A 22 17.82 -5.80 6.11
C ILE A 22 17.38 -4.42 5.64
N GLU A 23 18.27 -3.68 4.96
CA GLU A 23 17.99 -2.36 4.38
C GLU A 23 16.78 -2.35 3.42
N ASN A 24 16.48 -3.47 2.74
CA ASN A 24 15.27 -3.58 1.91
C ASN A 24 13.99 -3.54 2.74
N LEU A 25 14.01 -4.18 3.93
CA LEU A 25 12.89 -4.17 4.85
C LEU A 25 12.73 -2.79 5.50
N ASP A 26 13.82 -2.04 5.67
CA ASP A 26 13.78 -0.70 6.24
C ASP A 26 13.23 0.34 5.26
N ILE A 27 13.60 0.28 3.97
CA ILE A 27 12.97 1.08 2.89
C ILE A 27 11.44 0.89 2.91
N LEU A 28 11.01 -0.36 2.99
CA LEU A 28 9.61 -0.75 3.07
C LEU A 28 8.91 -0.18 4.31
N ARG A 29 9.50 -0.38 5.48
CA ARG A 29 8.91 0.04 6.76
C ARG A 29 8.78 1.55 6.85
N GLU A 30 9.80 2.28 6.41
CA GLU A 30 9.78 3.74 6.40
C GLU A 30 8.74 4.28 5.43
N ALA A 31 8.69 3.75 4.20
CA ALA A 31 7.70 4.13 3.21
C ALA A 31 6.27 3.84 3.71
N MET A 32 6.04 2.65 4.29
CA MET A 32 4.73 2.28 4.85
C MET A 32 4.32 3.18 6.01
N ARG A 33 5.23 3.51 6.93
CA ARG A 33 4.95 4.41 8.07
C ARG A 33 4.66 5.84 7.61
N ALA A 34 5.43 6.35 6.65
CA ALA A 34 5.19 7.68 6.09
C ALA A 34 3.83 7.74 5.37
N ASN A 35 3.51 6.71 4.58
CA ASN A 35 2.26 6.62 3.84
C ASN A 35 1.04 6.51 4.76
N ASP A 36 1.12 5.70 5.82
CA ASP A 36 0.00 5.52 6.77
C ASP A 36 -0.36 6.84 7.47
N ARG A 37 0.64 7.64 7.88
CA ARG A 37 0.42 8.99 8.44
C ARG A 37 -0.30 9.93 7.48
N ASP A 38 0.00 9.82 6.19
CA ASP A 38 -0.54 10.66 5.12
C ASP A 38 -1.90 10.14 4.58
N GLY A 39 -2.42 9.04 5.12
CA GLY A 39 -3.66 8.40 4.66
C GLY A 39 -3.53 7.73 3.28
N ILE A 40 -2.31 7.32 2.93
CA ILE A 40 -1.95 6.66 1.67
C ILE A 40 -1.89 5.15 1.91
N ALA A 41 -2.73 4.40 1.22
CA ALA A 41 -2.63 2.96 1.15
C ALA A 41 -1.56 2.57 0.13
N SER A 42 -0.78 1.52 0.41
CA SER A 42 0.28 1.09 -0.49
C SER A 42 0.47 -0.42 -0.48
N VAL A 43 0.93 -0.96 -1.62
CA VAL A 43 1.37 -2.35 -1.77
C VAL A 43 2.67 -2.35 -2.56
N MET A 44 3.57 -3.27 -2.24
CA MET A 44 4.85 -3.40 -2.93
C MET A 44 5.19 -4.87 -3.15
N ILE A 45 5.72 -5.18 -4.32
CA ILE A 45 6.21 -6.49 -4.72
C ILE A 45 7.70 -6.36 -5.03
N LYS A 46 8.52 -7.24 -4.44
CA LYS A 46 9.93 -7.38 -4.78
C LYS A 46 10.13 -8.64 -5.62
N ALA A 47 10.83 -8.52 -6.74
CA ALA A 47 11.26 -9.63 -7.58
C ALA A 47 12.74 -9.46 -7.95
N GLY A 48 13.62 -10.02 -7.12
CA GLY A 48 15.08 -9.83 -7.24
C GLY A 48 15.46 -8.34 -7.15
N PRO A 49 16.17 -7.79 -8.13
CA PRO A 49 16.59 -6.38 -8.10
C PRO A 49 15.46 -5.39 -8.41
N ARG A 50 14.26 -5.85 -8.76
CA ARG A 50 13.13 -4.99 -9.14
C ARG A 50 12.09 -4.88 -8.05
N PHE A 51 11.53 -3.70 -7.93
CA PHE A 51 10.39 -3.38 -7.09
C PHE A 51 9.26 -2.84 -7.94
N VAL A 52 8.05 -3.32 -7.71
CA VAL A 52 6.83 -2.70 -8.22
C VAL A 52 6.03 -2.22 -7.03
N GLN A 53 5.71 -0.94 -6.97
CA GLN A 53 4.94 -0.35 -5.90
C GLN A 53 3.71 0.37 -6.45
N MET A 54 2.61 0.22 -5.73
CA MET A 54 1.37 0.92 -5.99
C MET A 54 0.97 1.69 -4.74
N ILE A 55 0.64 2.97 -4.91
CA ILE A 55 0.17 3.85 -3.85
C ILE A 55 -1.15 4.50 -4.25
N GLU A 56 -2.06 4.63 -3.28
CA GLU A 56 -3.38 5.23 -3.45
C GLU A 56 -3.78 6.06 -2.24
N GLY A 57 -4.42 7.20 -2.47
CA GLY A 57 -4.81 8.09 -1.39
C GLY A 57 -5.30 9.44 -1.91
N PRO A 58 -5.41 10.44 -1.04
CA PRO A 58 -5.75 11.79 -1.47
C PRO A 58 -4.69 12.32 -2.45
N ALA A 59 -5.11 13.01 -3.51
CA ALA A 59 -4.22 13.33 -4.64
C ALA A 59 -2.93 14.06 -4.26
N GLN A 60 -3.03 15.12 -3.44
CA GLN A 60 -1.86 15.90 -3.04
C GLN A 60 -0.87 15.10 -2.17
N PRO A 61 -1.31 14.37 -1.11
CA PRO A 61 -0.46 13.42 -0.39
C PRO A 61 0.24 12.39 -1.29
N VAL A 62 -0.50 11.77 -2.22
CA VAL A 62 0.06 10.76 -3.13
C VAL A 62 1.16 11.35 -4.00
N GLN A 63 0.92 12.52 -4.60
CA GLN A 63 1.91 13.20 -5.44
C GLN A 63 3.16 13.60 -4.64
N ALA A 64 2.96 14.13 -3.42
CA ALA A 64 4.08 14.49 -2.54
C ALA A 64 4.90 13.26 -2.11
N ALA A 65 4.23 12.16 -1.75
CA ALA A 65 4.89 10.91 -1.43
C ALA A 65 5.66 10.35 -2.63
N TYR A 66 5.05 10.38 -3.82
CA TYR A 66 5.69 9.89 -5.03
C TYR A 66 6.94 10.70 -5.40
N ALA A 67 6.88 12.04 -5.28
CA ALA A 67 8.06 12.90 -5.49
C ALA A 67 9.22 12.53 -4.55
N ARG A 68 8.94 12.35 -3.25
CA ARG A 68 9.95 11.91 -2.27
C ARG A 68 10.54 10.54 -2.60
N ILE A 69 9.69 9.60 -3.03
CA ILE A 69 10.14 8.26 -3.41
C ILE A 69 11.08 8.35 -4.61
N ARG A 70 10.73 9.13 -5.65
CA ARG A 70 11.59 9.28 -6.84
C ARG A 70 12.98 9.84 -6.55
N GLU A 71 13.15 10.59 -5.46
CA GLU A 71 14.41 11.19 -5.04
C GLU A 71 15.22 10.28 -4.09
N ASP A 72 14.66 9.15 -3.65
CA ASP A 72 15.32 8.23 -2.72
C ASP A 72 16.52 7.55 -3.40
N ARG A 73 17.71 7.70 -2.82
CA ARG A 73 18.95 7.16 -3.40
C ARG A 73 19.11 5.64 -3.25
N ARG A 74 18.24 4.99 -2.48
CA ARG A 74 18.29 3.53 -2.21
C ARG A 74 17.75 2.70 -3.37
N HIS A 75 17.08 3.33 -4.33
CA HIS A 75 16.67 2.73 -5.60
C HIS A 75 16.97 3.66 -6.78
N PHE A 76 16.92 3.12 -7.99
CA PHE A 76 17.21 3.84 -9.23
C PHE A 76 16.29 3.35 -10.35
N ARG A 77 16.29 4.06 -11.50
CA ARG A 77 15.40 3.77 -12.65
C ARG A 77 13.93 3.66 -12.24
N VAL A 78 13.43 4.70 -11.56
CA VAL A 78 12.01 4.78 -11.22
C VAL A 78 11.20 5.08 -12.48
N GLU A 79 10.37 4.14 -12.89
CA GLU A 79 9.50 4.25 -14.07
C GLU A 79 8.04 4.25 -13.64
N THR A 80 7.29 5.27 -14.06
CA THR A 80 5.86 5.38 -13.80
C THR A 80 5.10 4.50 -14.78
N LEU A 81 4.39 3.50 -14.27
CA LEU A 81 3.54 2.61 -15.07
C LEU A 81 2.10 3.15 -15.18
N ILE A 82 1.59 3.72 -14.08
CA ILE A 82 0.25 4.31 -13.99
C ILE A 82 0.33 5.56 -13.12
N ASP A 83 -0.28 6.64 -13.59
CA ASP A 83 -0.47 7.90 -12.84
C ASP A 83 -1.85 8.43 -13.23
N MET A 84 -2.83 8.31 -12.34
CA MET A 84 -4.20 8.69 -12.67
C MET A 84 -5.06 9.06 -11.46
N PRO A 85 -6.05 9.95 -11.64
CA PRO A 85 -7.12 10.11 -10.68
C PRO A 85 -8.00 8.84 -10.63
N ILE A 86 -8.47 8.49 -9.43
CA ILE A 86 -9.39 7.36 -9.22
C ILE A 86 -10.62 7.81 -8.43
N VAL A 87 -11.74 7.10 -8.61
CA VAL A 87 -13.01 7.41 -7.92
C VAL A 87 -12.96 6.92 -6.47
N SER A 88 -12.39 5.75 -6.24
CA SER A 88 -12.27 5.13 -4.92
C SER A 88 -10.98 4.30 -4.83
N PRO A 89 -10.23 4.38 -3.71
CA PRO A 89 -9.04 3.56 -3.51
C PRO A 89 -9.40 2.08 -3.33
N SER A 90 -8.76 1.20 -4.09
CA SER A 90 -8.97 -0.25 -4.01
C SER A 90 -8.09 -0.92 -2.95
N LEU A 91 -6.93 -0.33 -2.61
CA LEU A 91 -6.03 -0.87 -1.59
C LEU A 91 -6.59 -0.75 -0.17
N GLN A 92 -7.68 0.01 0.02
CA GLN A 92 -8.36 0.11 1.30
C GLN A 92 -9.32 -1.06 1.58
N GLU A 93 -9.51 -1.99 0.65
CA GLU A 93 -10.38 -3.17 0.83
C GLU A 93 -9.75 -4.31 1.65
N CYS A 94 -8.56 -4.11 2.22
CA CYS A 94 -8.05 -4.98 3.28
C CYS A 94 -7.44 -4.18 4.44
N ARG A 95 -8.28 -3.83 5.43
CA ARG A 95 -7.83 -3.54 6.81
C ARG A 95 -7.93 -4.84 7.62
N CYS A 96 -6.83 -5.56 7.81
CA CYS A 96 -6.80 -6.64 8.81
C CYS A 96 -7.02 -6.05 10.23
N SER A 97 -7.53 -6.73 11.26
CA SER A 97 -8.08 -8.08 11.43
C SER A 97 -8.81 -8.08 12.79
N ALA A 98 -9.86 -7.29 12.95
CA ALA A 98 -10.59 -7.21 14.22
C ALA A 98 -12.10 -7.18 14.05
N CYS A 99 -12.68 -6.36 13.16
CA CYS A 99 -14.11 -6.43 12.86
C CYS A 99 -14.52 -5.43 11.79
N ARG A 100 -15.19 -5.89 10.71
CA ARG A 100 -16.48 -5.35 10.26
C ARG A 100 -17.02 -6.16 9.07
N CYS A 101 -17.60 -7.31 9.38
CA CYS A 101 -18.65 -7.87 8.53
C CYS A 101 -19.80 -6.86 8.52
N ARG A 102 -19.93 -6.05 7.47
CA ARG A 102 -21.07 -5.13 7.32
C ARG A 102 -21.69 -5.22 5.94
N ARG A 103 -22.32 -6.39 5.73
CA ARG A 103 -23.59 -6.66 5.01
C ARG A 103 -23.46 -7.89 4.12
N VAL A 104 -23.51 -9.06 4.74
CA VAL A 104 -24.16 -10.21 4.09
C VAL A 104 -25.58 -10.26 4.65
N PRO A 105 -26.63 -10.08 3.84
CA PRO A 105 -27.99 -10.31 4.32
C PRO A 105 -28.08 -11.76 4.77
N LYS A 106 -28.45 -11.98 6.04
CA LYS A 106 -28.65 -13.32 6.60
C LYS A 106 -29.80 -14.00 5.84
N ARG A 107 -29.49 -14.81 4.83
CA ARG A 107 -30.31 -15.99 4.54
C ARG A 107 -29.63 -17.20 5.19
N MET A 108 -30.44 -17.83 6.02
CA MET A 108 -30.15 -18.89 6.96
C MET A 108 -29.42 -20.07 6.30
N GLY A 109 -28.38 -20.60 6.95
CA GLY A 109 -27.93 -21.98 6.72
C GLY A 109 -26.57 -22.16 6.05
N SER A 110 -25.48 -21.87 6.77
CA SER A 110 -24.38 -22.82 7.04
C SER A 110 -23.13 -22.09 7.54
N ARG A 111 -22.43 -22.76 8.46
CA ARG A 111 -21.41 -22.24 9.35
C ARG A 111 -20.04 -22.32 8.67
N SER A 112 -19.29 -21.22 8.61
CA SER A 112 -17.91 -21.13 9.13
C SER A 112 -17.16 -19.91 8.59
N CYS A 113 -17.33 -18.75 9.23
CA CYS A 113 -16.27 -17.73 9.23
C CYS A 113 -15.35 -18.09 10.41
N ARG A 114 -14.37 -18.98 10.19
CA ARG A 114 -13.41 -19.36 11.22
C ARG A 114 -12.40 -18.24 11.42
N THR A 115 -12.37 -17.79 12.67
CA THR A 115 -11.55 -16.78 13.29
C THR A 115 -10.07 -17.18 13.30
N TYR A 116 -9.20 -16.39 12.65
CA TYR A 116 -7.76 -16.37 12.93
C TYR A 116 -7.30 -14.91 12.92
N CYS A 117 -7.24 -14.31 14.11
CA CYS A 117 -6.56 -13.05 14.37
C CYS A 117 -5.66 -13.32 15.56
N ALA A 118 -4.36 -13.44 15.30
CA ALA A 118 -3.36 -13.68 16.32
C ALA A 118 -3.35 -12.53 17.33
N ARG A 119 -3.52 -12.88 18.61
CA ARG A 119 -3.18 -12.02 19.74
C ARG A 119 -1.67 -11.82 19.72
N THR A 120 -1.18 -10.59 19.75
CA THR A 120 0.17 -10.31 20.25
C THR A 120 0.11 -10.22 21.78
N PRO A 121 0.94 -10.96 22.55
CA PRO A 121 1.13 -10.69 23.95
C PRO A 121 2.12 -9.53 24.16
N SER A 122 1.95 -8.87 25.30
CA SER A 122 2.65 -7.69 25.82
C SER A 122 4.15 -7.87 26.01
#